data_AF-A0AAD5XMY5-F1
#
_entry.id   AF-A0AAD5XMY5-F1
#
_cell.length_a   1.000
_cell.length_b   1.000
_cell.length_c   1.000
_cell.angle_alpha   90.00
_cell.angle_beta   90.00
_cell.angle_gamma   90.00
#
_symmetry.space_group_name_H-M   'P 1'
#
loop_
_entity.id
_entity.type
_entity.pdbx_description
1 polymer ?
#
loop_
_entity_poly.entity_id
_entity_poly.type
_entity_poly.pdbx_seq_one_letter_code
_entity_poly.pdbx_strand_id
1 'polypeptide(L)' 'MTLPIACEEISGRFRDCVDRENLWGRILGRCDYLKDELELCLRKEYLGRKRRSAKNSKETRRKWEEANAEIGLDTPSK' A
#
# COMPACT_ATOMS: atom_id res chain seq x y z
N MET A 1 5.07 7.23 10.12
CA MET A 1 4.86 6.40 8.92
C MET A 1 5.57 7.10 7.77
N THR A 2 6.53 6.45 7.12
CA THR A 2 7.20 6.99 5.93
C THR A 2 6.31 6.80 4.70
N LEU A 3 6.16 7.84 3.90
CA LEU A 3 5.45 7.76 2.61
C LEU A 3 6.20 6.78 1.69
N PRO A 4 5.49 6.01 0.84
CA PRO A 4 6.16 5.25 -0.21
C PRO A 4 6.90 6.22 -1.14
N ILE A 5 8.17 5.94 -1.46
CA ILE A 5 9.00 6.75 -2.37
C ILE A 5 8.25 7.05 -3.68
N ALA A 6 7.47 6.09 -4.18
CA ALA A 6 6.66 6.23 -5.40
C ALA A 6 5.60 7.35 -5.36
N CYS A 7 5.20 7.81 -4.17
CA CYS A 7 4.20 8.86 -3.99
C CYS A 7 4.77 10.16 -3.41
N GLU A 8 6.09 10.27 -3.24
CA GLU A 8 6.74 11.46 -2.64
C GLU A 8 6.57 12.70 -3.51
N GLU A 9 6.64 12.57 -4.83
CA GLU A 9 6.48 13.69 -5.76
C GLU A 9 5.08 14.32 -5.67
N ILE A 10 4.03 13.50 -5.74
CA ILE A 10 2.63 13.95 -5.63
C ILE A 10 2.37 14.51 -4.22
N SER A 11 2.94 13.88 -3.19
CA SER A 11 2.86 14.40 -1.82
C SER A 11 3.52 15.77 -1.67
N GLY A 12 4.64 16.01 -2.35
CA GLY A 12 5.31 17.32 -2.39
C GLY A 12 4.42 18.36 -3.05
N ARG A 13 3.89 18.06 -4.24
CA ARG A 13 2.99 18.96 -4.97
C ARG A 13 1.72 19.30 -4.18
N PHE A 14 1.13 18.32 -3.49
CA PHE A 14 -0.02 18.56 -2.63
C PHE A 14 0.33 19.51 -1.47
N ARG A 15 1.49 19.30 -0.84
CA ARG A 15 1.96 20.15 0.26
C ARG A 15 2.21 21.58 -0.21
N ASP A 16 2.87 21.73 -1.35
CA ASP A 16 3.13 23.04 -1.96
C ASP A 16 1.83 23.78 -2.32
N CYS A 17 0.83 23.06 -2.84
CA CYS A 17 -0.49 23.63 -3.13
C CYS A 17 -1.18 24.13 -1.86
N VAL A 18 -1.17 23.31 -0.81
CA VAL A 18 -1.78 23.62 0.48
C VAL A 18 -1.08 24.79 1.16
N ASP A 19 0.26 24.86 1.08
CA ASP A 19 1.06 25.93 1.66
C ASP A 19 0.86 27.25 0.89
N ARG A 20 0.63 27.21 -0.43
CA ARG A 20 0.30 28.41 -1.23
C ARG A 20 -1.11 28.93 -0.99
N GLU A 21 -2.11 28.05 -0.98
CA GLU A 21 -3.51 28.46 -0.92
C GLU A 21 -4.00 28.71 0.53
N ASN A 22 -3.17 28.40 1.54
CA ASN A 22 -3.46 28.62 2.96
C ASN A 22 -4.79 27.96 3.40
N LEU A 23 -5.35 28.42 4.52
CA LEU A 23 -6.58 27.86 5.11
C LEU A 23 -7.78 27.95 4.15
N TRP A 24 -7.85 28.97 3.31
CA TRP A 24 -8.95 29.18 2.35
C TRP A 24 -8.91 28.19 1.19
N GLY A 25 -7.72 27.82 0.70
CA GLY A 25 -7.57 26.76 -0.30
C GLY A 25 -8.04 25.40 0.17
N ARG A 26 -7.82 25.08 1.46
CA ARG A 26 -8.30 23.84 2.08
C ARG A 26 -9.81 23.79 2.19
N ILE A 27 -10.46 24.93 2.49
CA ILE A 27 -11.92 25.01 2.61
C ILE A 27 -12.59 24.98 1.24
N LEU A 28 -11.98 25.62 0.24
CA LEU A 28 -12.52 25.72 -1.12
C LEU A 28 -12.18 24.51 -2.02
N GLY A 29 -11.47 23.50 -1.51
CA GLY A 29 -11.12 22.30 -2.27
C GLY A 29 -10.15 22.53 -3.43
N ARG A 30 -9.37 23.62 -3.41
CA ARG A 30 -8.50 24.00 -4.55
C ARG A 30 -7.35 23.02 -4.83
N CYS A 31 -6.98 22.22 -3.83
CA CYS A 31 -5.94 21.20 -3.92
C CYS A 31 -6.53 19.77 -3.95
N ASP A 32 -7.85 19.60 -4.08
CA ASP A 32 -8.50 18.29 -3.97
C ASP A 32 -8.07 17.34 -5.09
N TYR A 33 -7.81 17.85 -6.30
CA TYR A 33 -7.31 17.01 -7.39
C TYR A 33 -5.96 16.34 -7.06
N LEU A 34 -5.05 17.04 -6.38
CA LEU A 34 -3.77 16.49 -5.92
C LEU A 34 -3.95 15.52 -4.75
N LYS A 35 -4.95 15.78 -3.90
CA LYS A 35 -5.33 14.87 -2.83
C LYS A 35 -5.83 13.54 -3.40
N ASP A 36 -6.73 13.59 -4.38
CA ASP A 36 -7.27 12.41 -5.04
C ASP A 36 -6.15 11.62 -5.76
N GLU A 37 -5.24 12.32 -6.43
CA GLU A 37 -4.08 11.72 -7.08
C GLU A 37 -3.14 11.03 -6.07
N LEU A 38 -2.91 11.67 -4.91
CA LEU A 38 -2.14 11.10 -3.82
C LEU A 38 -2.81 9.86 -3.23
N GLU A 39 -4.12 9.92 -3.00
CA GLU A 39 -4.91 8.79 -2.50
C GLU A 39 -4.88 7.59 -3.45
N LEU A 40 -4.98 7.83 -4.77
CA LEU A 40 -4.84 6.79 -5.78
C LEU A 40 -3.45 6.15 -5.76
N CYS A 41 -2.39 6.96 -5.64
CA CYS A 41 -1.02 6.45 -5.54
C CYS A 41 -0.84 5.56 -4.30
N LEU A 42 -1.29 6.03 -3.13
CA LEU A 42 -1.21 5.29 -1.88
C LEU A 42 -2.02 3.99 -1.93
N ARG A 43 -3.22 4.03 -2.52
CA ARG A 43 -4.07 2.84 -2.69
C ARG A 43 -3.40 1.81 -3.58
N LYS A 44 -2.76 2.22 -4.68
CA LYS A 44 -2.01 1.32 -5.57
C LYS A 44 -0.84 0.66 -4.83
N GLU A 45 -0.08 1.43 -4.07
CA GLU A 45 1.03 0.91 -3.26
C GLU A 45 0.55 -0.09 -2.19
N TYR A 46 -0.53 0.24 -1.47
CA TYR A 46 -1.13 -0.64 -0.49
C TYR A 46 -1.59 -1.97 -1.12
N LEU A 47 -2.29 -1.91 -2.26
CA LEU A 47 -2.73 -3.11 -2.97
C LEU A 47 -1.54 -3.92 -3.49
N GLY A 48 -0.47 -3.27 -3.94
CA GLY A 48 0.78 -3.91 -4.33
C GLY A 48 1.42 -4.68 -3.18
N ARG A 49 1.55 -4.04 -2.01
CA ARG A 49 2.06 -4.68 -0.78
C ARG A 49 1.18 -5.85 -0.35
N LYS A 50 -0.14 -5.68 -0.36
CA LYS A 50 -1.11 -6.74 -0.02
C LYS A 50 -0.97 -7.95 -0.95
N ARG A 51 -0.81 -7.73 -2.26
CA ARG A 51 -0.60 -8.81 -3.24
C ARG A 51 0.72 -9.56 -2.99
N ARG A 52 1.82 -8.83 -2.71
CA ARG A 52 3.11 -9.45 -2.37
C ARG A 52 3.02 -10.28 -1.08
N SER A 53 2.40 -9.73 -0.04
CA SER A 53 2.17 -10.45 1.21
C SER A 53 1.33 -11.72 1.02
N ALA A 54 0.26 -11.65 0.21
CA ALA A 54 -0.54 -12.82 -0.11
C ALA A 54 0.23 -13.89 -0.90
N LYS A 55 1.10 -13.49 -1.83
CA LYS A 55 2.00 -14.42 -2.54
C LYS A 55 2.97 -15.09 -1.59
N ASN A 56 3.63 -14.32 -0.73
CA ASN A 56 4.58 -14.84 0.26
C ASN A 56 3.88 -15.80 1.23
N SER A 57 2.68 -15.46 1.72
CA SER A 57 1.92 -16.35 2.60
C SER A 57 1.57 -17.69 1.93
N LYS A 58 1.19 -17.68 0.65
CA LYS A 58 0.95 -18.90 -0.12
C LYS A 58 2.23 -19.71 -0.32
N GLU A 59 3.35 -19.05 -0.61
CA GLU A 59 4.64 -19.72 -0.76
C GLU A 59 5.12 -20.34 0.55
N THR A 60 5.02 -19.60 1.66
CA THR A 60 5.33 -20.11 3.00
C THR A 60 4.47 -21.31 3.35
N ARG A 61 3.15 -21.23 3.06
CA ARG A 61 2.24 -22.36 3.25
C ARG A 61 2.65 -23.56 2.40
N ARG A 62 2.98 -23.36 1.12
CA ARG A 62 3.41 -24.45 0.23
C ARG A 62 4.70 -25.12 0.72
N LYS A 63 5.70 -24.34 1.14
CA LYS A 63 6.96 -24.86 1.71
C LYS A 63 6.71 -25.65 2.99
N TRP A 64 5.77 -25.19 3.82
CA TRP A 64 5.39 -25.89 5.04
C TRP A 64 4.66 -27.21 4.73
N GLU A 65 3.75 -27.22 3.75
CA GLU A 65 3.07 -28.43 3.28
C GLU A 65 4.07 -29.44 2.67
N GLU A 66 5.00 -28.98 1.83
CA GLU A 66 6.09 -29.80 1.25
C GLU A 66 6.97 -30.41 2.35
N ALA A 67 7.44 -29.61 3.32
CA ALA A 67 8.29 -30.09 4.41
C ALA A 67 7.57 -31.10 5.34
N ASN A 68 6.28 -30.92 5.61
CA ASN A 68 5.53 -31.85 6.43
C ASN A 68 5.23 -33.17 5.71
N ALA A 69 4.99 -33.11 4.40
CA ALA A 69 4.81 -34.30 3.58
C ALA A 69 6.08 -35.17 3.55
N GLU A 70 7.27 -34.55 3.49
CA GLU A 70 8.56 -35.26 3.57
C GLU A 70 8.77 -35.97 4.92
N ILE A 71 8.24 -35.43 6.01
CA ILE A 71 8.41 -35.96 7.38
C ILE A 71 7.24 -36.90 7.77
N GLY A 72 6.26 -37.10 6.88
CA GLY A 72 5.10 -37.97 7.12
C GLY A 72 4.12 -37.42 8.16
N LEU A 73 4.17 -36.11 8.43
CA LEU A 73 3.24 -35.43 9.33
C LEU A 73 1.97 -35.08 8.54
N ASP A 74 0.84 -35.65 8.97
CA ASP A 74 -0.46 -35.43 8.35
C ASP A 74 -0.84 -33.94 8.43
N THR A 75 -1.12 -33.31 7.30
CA THR A 75 -1.53 -31.90 7.28
C THR A 75 -2.89 -31.78 7.96
N PRO A 76 -3.09 -30.83 8.90
CA PRO A 76 -4.38 -30.64 9.53
C PRO A 76 -5.41 -30.30 8.45
N SER A 77 -6.30 -31.26 8.20
CA SER A 77 -7.45 -31.08 7.32
C SER A 77 -8.29 -29.92 7.84
N LYS A 78 -8.75 -29.09 6.90
CA LYS A 78 -9.58 -27.90 7.14
C LYS A 78 -10.82 -28.20 7.97
#